data_AF-A0A5S4T8E8-F1
#
_entry.id   AF-A0A5S4T8E8-F1
#
_cell.length_a   1.000
_cell.length_b   1.000
_cell.length_c   1.000
_cell.angle_alpha   90.00
_cell.angle_beta   90.00
_cell.angle_gamma   90.00
#
_symmetry.space_group_name_H-M   'P 1'
#
loop_
_entity.id
_entity.type
_entity.pdbx_description
1 polymer ?
#
loop_
_entity_poly.entity_id
_entity_poly.type
_entity_poly.pdbx_seq_one_letter_code
_entity_poly.pdbx_strand_id
1 'polypeptide(L)'
;MSTEKKQLTQEELMVQGAAWSTAGNFISRLLGVLYIIPWYIWMGQYAIQANALFNMGYNVYAYFLLISTTGLNVAIAKQVAKYNSMGQTEHSYQLIRSTLKLMLGLGVVFSAIMYLGSPLFTSLSGGDAKLIPIMHSLSLAVLVFPVMSVIRGIFQGHNNIKPYAISQIAE
;
A
#
# COMPACT_ATOMS: atom_id res chain seq x y z
N MET A 1 -35.23 -3.95 -25.10
CA MET A 1 -35.34 -4.26 -23.67
C MET A 1 -34.15 -3.62 -22.97
N SER A 2 -34.24 -2.32 -22.69
CA SER A 2 -33.22 -1.54 -22.03
C SER A 2 -33.14 -1.97 -20.57
N THR A 3 -32.04 -2.61 -20.18
CA THR A 3 -31.76 -3.00 -18.81
C THR A 3 -31.72 -1.75 -17.94
N GLU A 4 -32.83 -1.47 -17.27
CA GLU A 4 -32.90 -0.49 -16.17
C GLU A 4 -31.88 -0.92 -15.11
N LYS A 5 -30.74 -0.22 -15.06
CA LYS A 5 -29.82 -0.34 -13.94
C LYS A 5 -30.55 0.17 -12.71
N LYS A 6 -31.09 -0.75 -11.90
CA LYS A 6 -31.61 -0.48 -10.57
C LYS A 6 -30.57 0.37 -9.82
N GLN A 7 -30.90 1.63 -9.54
CA GLN A 7 -30.03 2.51 -8.77
C GLN A 7 -29.99 1.95 -7.35
N LEU A 8 -28.84 1.39 -6.98
CA LEU A 8 -28.59 0.84 -5.65
C LEU A 8 -28.69 1.97 -4.62
N THR A 9 -29.37 1.69 -3.51
CA THR A 9 -29.43 2.60 -2.35
C THR A 9 -28.05 2.75 -1.72
N GLN A 10 -27.82 3.81 -0.95
CA GLN A 10 -26.54 4.07 -0.27
C GLN A 10 -26.15 2.89 0.65
N GLU A 11 -27.12 2.27 1.34
CA GLU A 11 -26.88 1.09 2.17
C GLU A 11 -26.40 -0.10 1.34
N GLU A 12 -27.04 -0.38 0.21
CA GLU A 12 -26.65 -1.47 -0.70
C GLU A 12 -25.25 -1.23 -1.30
N LEU A 13 -24.91 0.01 -1.65
CA LEU A 13 -23.57 0.38 -2.15
C LEU A 13 -22.49 0.20 -1.08
N MET A 14 -22.77 0.60 0.17
CA MET A 14 -21.84 0.40 1.29
C MET A 14 -21.62 -1.09 1.60
N VAL A 15 -22.69 -1.89 1.63
CA VAL A 15 -22.61 -3.34 1.88
C VAL A 15 -21.86 -4.04 0.75
N GLN A 16 -22.16 -3.71 -0.51
CA GLN A 16 -21.44 -4.25 -1.66
C GLN A 16 -19.96 -3.85 -1.63
N GLY A 17 -19.66 -2.60 -1.25
CA GLY A 17 -18.30 -2.12 -1.10
C GLY A 17 -17.51 -2.85 -0.01
N ALA A 18 -18.11 -3.05 1.15
CA ALA A 18 -17.53 -3.81 2.26
C ALA A 18 -17.29 -5.28 1.88
N ALA A 19 -18.25 -5.90 1.17
CA ALA A 19 -18.13 -7.28 0.71
C ALA A 19 -16.94 -7.45 -0.26
N TRP A 20 -16.80 -6.56 -1.25
CA TRP A 20 -15.68 -6.59 -2.19
C TRP A 20 -14.33 -6.36 -1.51
N SER A 21 -14.25 -5.42 -0.58
CA SER A 21 -13.03 -5.16 0.20
C SER A 21 -12.64 -6.38 1.04
N THR A 22 -13.61 -7.04 1.67
CA THR A 22 -13.38 -8.22 2.51
C THR A 22 -12.89 -9.40 1.67
N ALA A 23 -13.54 -9.67 0.54
CA ALA A 23 -13.14 -10.72 -0.39
C ALA A 23 -11.73 -10.47 -0.96
N GLY A 24 -11.43 -9.24 -1.39
CA GLY A 24 -10.11 -8.87 -1.90
C GLY A 24 -9.01 -9.06 -0.85
N ASN A 25 -9.23 -8.62 0.39
CA ASN A 25 -8.28 -8.84 1.48
C ASN A 25 -8.07 -10.32 1.79
N PHE A 26 -9.12 -11.13 1.75
CA PHE A 26 -9.02 -12.57 2.00
C PHE A 26 -8.21 -13.28 0.90
N ILE A 27 -8.51 -12.98 -0.37
CA ILE A 27 -7.81 -13.56 -1.53
C ILE A 27 -6.34 -13.14 -1.53
N SER A 28 -6.03 -11.86 -1.29
CA SER A 28 -4.66 -11.34 -1.23
C SER A 28 -3.84 -12.05 -0.14
N ARG A 29 -4.44 -12.28 1.05
CA ARG A 29 -3.79 -13.05 2.11
C ARG A 29 -3.56 -14.51 1.72
N LEU A 30 -4.53 -15.14 1.07
CA LEU A 30 -4.40 -16.53 0.62
C LEU A 30 -3.28 -16.69 -0.42
N LEU A 31 -3.21 -15.78 -1.39
CA LEU A 31 -2.10 -15.73 -2.36
C LEU A 31 -0.76 -15.52 -1.68
N GLY A 32 -0.70 -14.64 -0.67
CA GLY A 32 0.50 -14.44 0.13
C GLY A 32 0.97 -15.71 0.83
N VAL A 33 0.06 -16.50 1.41
CA VAL A 33 0.40 -17.80 2.02
C VAL A 33 0.89 -18.80 0.98
N LEU A 34 0.26 -18.84 -0.19
CA LEU A 34 0.69 -19.71 -1.30
C LEU A 34 2.10 -19.36 -1.81
N TYR A 35 2.48 -18.08 -1.79
CA TYR A 35 3.83 -17.62 -2.18
C TYR A 35 4.94 -18.09 -1.23
N ILE A 36 4.64 -18.35 0.05
CA ILE A 36 5.63 -18.82 1.03
C ILE A 36 6.22 -20.17 0.60
N ILE A 37 5.41 -21.05 0.00
CA ILE A 37 5.83 -22.41 -0.40
C ILE A 37 6.98 -22.39 -1.43
N PRO A 38 6.85 -21.75 -2.62
CA PRO A 38 7.94 -21.67 -3.58
C PRO A 38 9.14 -20.86 -3.06
N TRP A 39 8.91 -19.84 -2.23
CA TRP A 39 9.99 -19.09 -1.59
C TRP A 39 10.90 -19.98 -0.74
N TYR A 40 10.33 -20.83 0.11
CA TYR A 40 11.11 -21.78 0.92
C TYR A 40 11.82 -22.83 0.06
N ILE A 41 11.21 -23.27 -1.03
CA ILE A 41 11.82 -24.23 -1.97
C ILE A 41 13.03 -23.60 -2.69
N TRP A 42 12.93 -22.36 -3.16
CA TRP A 42 14.04 -21.67 -3.83
C TRP A 42 15.21 -21.38 -2.89
N MET A 43 14.93 -21.02 -1.64
CA MET A 43 15.96 -20.64 -0.67
C MET A 43 16.59 -21.85 0.03
N GLY A 44 15.94 -23.02 0.01
CA GLY A 44 16.45 -24.29 0.51
C GLY A 44 16.99 -24.20 1.93
N GLN A 45 18.24 -24.64 2.14
CA GLN A 45 18.91 -24.60 3.46
C GLN A 45 19.12 -23.20 4.03
N TYR A 46 19.08 -22.16 3.19
CA TYR A 46 19.23 -20.76 3.61
C TYR A 46 17.91 -20.06 3.90
N ALA A 47 16.76 -20.75 3.76
CA ALA A 47 15.43 -20.15 3.89
C ALA A 47 15.20 -19.50 5.27
N ILE A 48 15.74 -20.07 6.34
CA ILE A 48 15.61 -19.54 7.70
C ILE A 48 16.43 -18.25 7.87
N GLN A 49 17.69 -18.25 7.43
CA GLN A 49 18.56 -17.07 7.55
C GLN A 49 18.08 -15.93 6.65
N ALA A 50 17.61 -16.25 5.44
CA ALA A 50 17.05 -15.27 4.54
C ALA A 50 15.74 -14.67 5.05
N ASN A 51 14.85 -15.48 5.65
CA ASN A 51 13.67 -14.95 6.32
C ASN A 51 14.01 -14.06 7.51
N ALA A 52 15.03 -14.42 8.31
CA ALA A 52 15.47 -13.62 9.43
C ALA A 52 16.00 -12.25 8.98
N LEU A 53 16.87 -12.22 7.96
CA LEU A 53 17.38 -10.98 7.37
C LEU A 53 16.27 -10.14 6.72
N PHE A 54 15.33 -10.78 6.01
CA PHE A 54 14.17 -10.10 5.43
C PHE A 54 13.29 -9.48 6.52
N ASN A 55 12.99 -10.20 7.59
CA ASN A 55 12.19 -9.68 8.71
C ASN A 55 12.87 -8.51 9.42
N MET A 56 14.20 -8.52 9.57
CA MET A 56 14.94 -7.38 10.12
C MET A 56 14.77 -6.12 9.28
N GLY A 57 14.96 -6.22 7.96
CA GLY A 57 14.72 -5.10 7.04
C GLY A 57 13.25 -4.68 7.00
N TYR A 58 12.33 -5.64 7.05
CA TYR A 58 10.89 -5.41 7.00
C TYR A 58 10.38 -4.63 8.22
N ASN A 59 10.91 -4.86 9.42
CA ASN A 59 10.50 -4.10 10.61
C ASN A 59 10.81 -2.60 10.46
N VAL A 60 12.00 -2.25 9.97
CA VAL A 60 12.38 -0.86 9.71
C VAL A 60 11.47 -0.26 8.64
N TYR A 61 11.29 -0.98 7.54
CA TYR A 61 10.36 -0.63 6.45
C TYR A 61 8.93 -0.40 6.95
N ALA A 62 8.43 -1.26 7.84
CA ALA A 62 7.07 -1.20 8.37
C ALA A 62 6.82 0.07 9.18
N TYR A 63 7.81 0.58 9.93
CA TYR A 63 7.67 1.86 10.64
C TYR A 63 7.52 3.05 9.67
N PHE A 64 8.34 3.10 8.62
CA PHE A 64 8.22 4.15 7.60
C PHE A 64 6.87 4.07 6.86
N LEU A 65 6.44 2.85 6.54
CA LEU A 65 5.14 2.64 5.90
C LEU A 65 4.00 3.05 6.82
N LEU A 66 4.06 2.71 8.11
CA LEU A 66 3.05 3.11 9.09
C LEU A 66 2.95 4.64 9.16
N ILE A 67 4.07 5.34 9.31
CA ILE A 67 4.09 6.82 9.37
C ILE A 67 3.53 7.43 8.08
N SER A 68 3.90 6.86 6.92
CA SER A 68 3.49 7.40 5.64
C SER A 68 2.03 7.14 5.28
N THR A 69 1.44 6.05 5.79
CA THR A 69 0.11 5.59 5.35
C THR A 69 -0.99 5.82 6.39
N THR A 70 -0.64 5.96 7.67
CA THR A 70 -1.64 6.10 8.73
C THR A 70 -2.32 7.46 8.67
N GLY A 71 -3.65 7.48 8.65
CA GLY A 71 -4.48 8.68 8.74
C GLY A 71 -4.58 9.48 7.44
N LEU A 72 -3.53 9.50 6.63
CA LEU A 72 -3.49 10.30 5.41
C LEU A 72 -4.46 9.76 4.35
N ASN A 73 -4.44 8.45 4.08
CA ASN A 73 -5.34 7.81 3.11
C ASN A 73 -6.83 7.95 3.49
N VAL A 74 -7.17 7.83 4.77
CA VAL A 74 -8.54 8.02 5.29
C VAL A 74 -8.99 9.47 5.15
N ALA A 75 -8.11 10.43 5.49
CA ALA A 75 -8.41 11.85 5.33
C ALA A 75 -8.64 12.21 3.85
N ILE A 76 -7.83 11.67 2.93
CA ILE A 76 -7.98 11.87 1.49
C ILE A 76 -9.29 11.26 1.00
N ALA A 77 -9.61 10.01 1.38
CA ALA A 77 -10.86 9.36 0.99
C ALA A 77 -12.09 10.19 1.40
N LYS A 78 -12.09 10.71 2.64
CA LYS A 78 -13.17 11.56 3.16
C LYS A 78 -13.26 12.90 2.42
N GLN A 79 -12.13 13.53 2.14
CA GLN A 79 -12.09 14.84 1.48
C GLN A 79 -12.49 14.74 -0.01
N VAL A 80 -12.05 13.70 -0.70
CA VAL A 80 -12.44 13.38 -2.09
C VAL A 80 -13.94 13.08 -2.15
N ALA A 81 -14.48 12.27 -1.24
CA ALA A 81 -15.91 11.97 -1.18
C ALA A 81 -16.75 13.25 -0.95
N LYS A 82 -16.26 14.17 -0.10
CA LYS A 82 -16.91 15.47 0.14
C LYS A 82 -16.93 16.37 -1.10
N TYR A 83 -15.81 16.51 -1.81
CA TYR A 83 -15.78 17.37 -3.01
C TYR A 83 -16.60 16.79 -4.16
N ASN A 84 -16.63 15.45 -4.29
CA ASN A 84 -17.46 14.79 -5.30
C ASN A 84 -18.95 14.93 -5.01
N SER A 85 -19.39 14.84 -3.74
CA SER A 85 -20.80 15.02 -3.39
C SER A 85 -21.30 16.46 -3.59
N MET A 86 -20.39 17.43 -3.56
CA MET A 86 -20.67 18.85 -3.86
C MET A 86 -20.59 19.19 -5.36
N GLY A 87 -20.31 18.22 -6.24
CA GLY A 87 -20.15 18.44 -7.68
C GLY A 87 -18.88 19.22 -8.08
N GLN A 88 -17.93 19.39 -7.15
CA GLN A 88 -16.69 20.15 -7.34
C GLN A 88 -15.53 19.25 -7.75
N THR A 89 -15.67 18.58 -8.88
CA THR A 89 -14.68 17.61 -9.39
C THR A 89 -13.30 18.24 -9.63
N GLU A 90 -13.22 19.49 -10.06
CA GLU A 90 -11.96 20.22 -10.26
C GLU A 90 -11.13 20.34 -8.96
N HIS A 91 -11.78 20.64 -7.83
CA HIS A 91 -11.11 20.71 -6.53
C HIS A 91 -10.67 19.33 -6.03
N SER A 92 -11.43 18.28 -6.35
CA SER A 92 -11.05 16.89 -6.08
C SER A 92 -9.77 16.52 -6.84
N TYR A 93 -9.67 16.86 -8.13
CA TYR A 93 -8.46 16.61 -8.93
C TYR A 93 -7.24 17.40 -8.46
N GLN A 94 -7.42 18.67 -8.06
CA GLN A 94 -6.33 19.50 -7.51
C GLN A 94 -5.81 18.92 -6.19
N LEU A 95 -6.72 18.46 -5.32
CA LEU A 95 -6.37 17.80 -4.07
C LEU A 95 -5.56 16.52 -4.35
N ILE A 96 -6.07 15.65 -5.22
CA ILE A 96 -5.39 14.41 -5.63
C ILE A 96 -3.98 14.69 -6.12
N ARG A 97 -3.80 15.64 -7.04
CA ARG A 97 -2.47 16.00 -7.58
C ARG A 97 -1.53 16.52 -6.51
N SER A 98 -2.01 17.37 -5.60
CA SER A 98 -1.20 17.94 -4.53
C SER A 98 -0.76 16.87 -3.53
N THR A 99 -1.68 15.98 -3.17
CA THR A 99 -1.41 14.84 -2.29
C THR A 99 -0.42 13.85 -2.92
N LEU A 100 -0.57 13.53 -4.21
CA LEU A 100 0.37 12.65 -4.91
C LEU A 100 1.79 13.23 -4.93
N LYS A 101 1.95 14.54 -5.17
CA LYS A 101 3.25 15.21 -5.10
C LYS A 101 3.86 15.14 -3.70
N LEU A 102 3.05 15.37 -2.66
CA LEU A 102 3.47 15.25 -1.27
C LEU A 102 3.96 13.83 -0.94
N MET A 103 3.22 12.81 -1.36
CA MET A 103 3.59 11.41 -1.14
C MET A 103 4.84 11.00 -1.90
N LEU A 104 5.00 11.49 -3.12
CA LEU A 104 6.21 11.23 -3.90
C LEU A 104 7.43 11.89 -3.23
N GLY A 105 7.29 13.11 -2.71
CA GLY A 105 8.33 13.77 -1.92
C GLY A 105 8.67 13.00 -0.64
N LEU A 106 7.65 12.57 0.11
CA LEU A 106 7.83 11.75 1.32
C LEU A 106 8.51 10.41 1.02
N GLY A 107 8.08 9.73 -0.04
CA GLY A 107 8.68 8.47 -0.50
C GLY A 107 10.16 8.63 -0.86
N VAL A 108 10.53 9.71 -1.57
CA VAL A 108 11.93 10.02 -1.88
C VAL A 108 12.73 10.29 -0.60
N VAL A 109 12.20 11.09 0.32
CA VAL A 109 12.88 11.42 1.60
C VAL A 109 13.11 10.15 2.43
N PHE A 110 12.08 9.32 2.63
CA PHE A 110 12.21 8.08 3.40
C PHE A 110 13.08 7.04 2.70
N SER A 111 12.99 6.93 1.37
CA SER A 111 13.88 6.08 0.58
C SER A 111 15.34 6.50 0.74
N ALA A 112 15.64 7.81 0.65
CA ALA A 112 16.99 8.34 0.85
C ALA A 112 17.51 8.10 2.28
N ILE A 113 16.68 8.35 3.30
CA ILE A 113 17.03 8.08 4.70
C ILE A 113 17.34 6.60 4.91
N MET A 114 16.54 5.70 4.33
CA MET A 114 16.73 4.27 4.50
C MET A 114 17.93 3.74 3.70
N TYR A 115 18.19 4.28 2.51
CA TYR A 115 19.31 3.91 1.66
C TYR A 115 20.66 4.36 2.26
N LEU A 116 20.74 5.63 2.68
CA LEU A 116 21.94 6.21 3.29
C LEU A 116 22.13 5.77 4.75
N GLY A 117 21.04 5.53 5.47
CA GLY A 117 21.05 5.06 6.86
C GLY A 117 21.27 3.55 7.00
N SER A 118 21.23 2.78 5.91
CA SER A 118 21.37 1.31 5.95
C SER A 118 22.63 0.79 6.67
N PRO A 119 23.82 1.42 6.56
CA PRO A 119 25.00 1.01 7.32
C PRO A 119 24.83 1.24 8.82
N LEU A 120 24.19 2.36 9.17
CA LEU A 120 23.89 2.77 10.55
C LEU A 120 22.88 1.81 11.19
N PHE A 121 21.79 1.50 10.50
CA PHE A 121 20.79 0.54 10.97
C PHE A 121 21.37 -0.87 11.12
N THR A 122 22.23 -1.30 10.19
CA THR A 122 22.92 -2.60 10.30
C THR A 122 23.80 -2.67 11.56
N SER A 123 24.54 -1.60 11.84
CA SER A 123 25.38 -1.50 13.05
C SER A 123 24.59 -1.45 14.37
N LEU A 124 23.44 -0.75 14.37
CA LEU A 124 22.55 -0.61 15.53
C LEU A 124 21.75 -1.89 15.82
N SER A 125 21.35 -2.62 14.78
CA SER A 125 20.60 -3.87 14.92
C SER A 125 21.48 -5.10 15.17
N GLY A 126 22.81 -4.94 15.23
CA GLY A 126 23.76 -6.05 15.37
C GLY A 126 23.73 -7.01 14.17
N GLY A 127 23.27 -6.54 13.01
CA GLY A 127 23.08 -7.34 11.80
C GLY A 127 24.38 -7.54 11.01
N ASP A 128 24.48 -8.66 10.31
CA ASP A 128 25.59 -8.96 9.40
C ASP A 128 25.60 -7.99 8.20
N ALA A 129 26.76 -7.74 7.58
CA ALA A 129 26.92 -6.84 6.43
C ALA A 129 26.02 -7.21 5.23
N LYS A 130 25.52 -8.45 5.21
CA LYS A 130 24.53 -8.97 4.27
C LYS A 130 23.15 -8.28 4.36
N LEU A 131 22.88 -7.52 5.44
CA LEU A 131 21.63 -6.77 5.61
C LEU A 131 21.57 -5.51 4.73
N ILE A 132 22.73 -4.91 4.42
CA ILE A 132 22.86 -3.69 3.60
C ILE A 132 22.17 -3.81 2.23
N PRO A 133 22.47 -4.82 1.39
CA PRO A 133 21.83 -4.96 0.07
C PRO A 133 20.32 -5.24 0.17
N ILE A 134 19.86 -5.87 1.25
CA ILE A 134 18.44 -6.09 1.50
C ILE A 134 17.75 -4.76 1.83
N MET A 135 18.34 -3.95 2.70
CA MET A 135 17.80 -2.62 3.01
C MET A 135 17.77 -1.70 1.79
N HIS A 136 18.77 -1.77 0.91
CA HIS A 136 18.76 -1.03 -0.37
C HIS A 136 17.63 -1.51 -1.29
N SER A 137 17.35 -2.80 -1.32
CA SER A 137 16.22 -3.34 -2.12
C SER A 137 14.88 -2.86 -1.56
N LEU A 138 14.71 -2.85 -0.23
CA LEU A 138 13.49 -2.36 0.40
C LEU A 138 13.35 -0.82 0.33
N SER A 139 14.45 -0.05 0.24
CA SER A 139 14.34 1.41 0.14
C SER A 139 13.69 1.85 -1.17
N LEU A 140 13.86 1.08 -2.25
CA LEU A 140 13.15 1.31 -3.51
C LEU A 140 11.64 1.09 -3.34
N ALA A 141 11.22 0.11 -2.55
CA ALA A 141 9.82 -0.12 -2.23
C ALA A 141 9.22 1.09 -1.46
N VAL A 142 9.93 1.64 -0.47
CA VAL A 142 9.49 2.82 0.30
C VAL A 142 9.19 4.04 -0.59
N LEU A 143 9.78 4.14 -1.77
CA LEU A 143 9.49 5.22 -2.73
C LEU A 143 8.09 5.08 -3.35
N VAL A 144 7.64 3.85 -3.61
CA VAL A 144 6.41 3.55 -4.37
C VAL A 144 5.20 3.38 -3.45
N PHE A 145 5.38 2.75 -2.29
CA PHE A 145 4.27 2.38 -1.40
C PHE A 145 3.43 3.56 -0.86
N PRO A 146 4.00 4.72 -0.47
CA PRO A 146 3.24 5.91 -0.08
C PRO A 146 2.26 6.38 -1.15
N VAL A 147 2.72 6.40 -2.41
CA VAL A 147 1.92 6.81 -3.56
C VAL A 147 0.79 5.81 -3.80
N MET A 148 1.09 4.52 -3.75
CA MET A 148 0.10 3.44 -3.88
C MET A 148 -0.98 3.51 -2.79
N SER A 149 -0.60 3.79 -1.53
CA SER A 149 -1.56 3.93 -0.42
C SER A 149 -2.54 5.09 -0.63
N VAL A 150 -2.09 6.20 -1.22
CA VAL A 150 -2.97 7.33 -1.55
C VAL A 150 -3.89 7.02 -2.72
N ILE A 151 -3.37 6.39 -3.77
CA ILE A 151 -4.20 5.92 -4.90
C ILE A 151 -5.33 5.02 -4.39
N ARG A 152 -4.99 4.11 -3.48
CA ARG A 152 -5.91 3.21 -2.78
C ARG A 152 -7.01 4.00 -2.03
N GLY A 153 -6.64 5.05 -1.27
CA GLY A 153 -7.58 5.95 -0.59
C GLY A 153 -8.46 6.76 -1.53
N ILE A 154 -7.93 7.21 -2.68
CA ILE A 154 -8.70 7.93 -3.71
C ILE A 154 -9.77 7.02 -4.32
N PHE A 155 -9.40 5.78 -4.68
CA PHE A 155 -10.36 4.80 -5.20
C PHE A 155 -11.44 4.44 -4.19
N GLN A 156 -11.10 4.33 -2.90
CA GLN A 156 -12.09 4.15 -1.84
C GLN A 156 -13.06 5.36 -1.74
N GLY A 157 -12.56 6.58 -1.90
CA GLY A 157 -13.38 7.81 -1.89
C GLY A 157 -14.29 8.00 -3.11
N HIS A 158 -13.99 7.36 -4.25
CA HIS A 158 -14.78 7.44 -5.48
C HIS A 158 -15.96 6.47 -5.56
N ASN A 159 -16.23 5.64 -4.53
CA ASN A 159 -17.29 4.62 -4.54
C ASN A 159 -17.22 3.63 -5.73
N ASN A 160 -16.12 3.60 -6.48
CA ASN A 160 -15.90 2.67 -7.59
C ASN A 160 -14.93 1.55 -7.13
N ILE A 161 -15.45 0.67 -6.27
CA ILE A 161 -14.68 -0.35 -5.54
C ILE A 161 -14.31 -1.55 -6.44
N LYS A 162 -14.94 -1.72 -7.61
CA LYS A 162 -14.63 -2.79 -8.57
C LYS A 162 -13.18 -2.75 -9.10
N PRO A 163 -12.68 -1.64 -9.68
CA PRO A 163 -11.28 -1.58 -10.14
C PRO A 163 -10.27 -1.69 -9.00
N TYR A 164 -10.62 -1.23 -7.80
CA TYR A 164 -9.81 -1.38 -6.60
C TYR A 164 -9.59 -2.85 -6.21
N ALA A 165 -10.66 -3.64 -6.13
CA ALA A 165 -10.57 -5.04 -5.74
C ALA A 165 -9.75 -5.87 -6.75
N ILE A 166 -9.80 -5.51 -8.03
CA ILE A 166 -8.98 -6.13 -9.08
C ILE A 166 -7.51 -5.73 -8.93
N SER A 167 -7.22 -4.45 -8.65
CA SER A 167 -5.84 -4.00 -8.42
C SER A 167 -5.21 -4.65 -7.19
N GLN A 168 -5.99 -4.92 -6.14
CA GLN A 168 -5.50 -5.55 -4.92
C GLN A 168 -5.21 -7.06 -5.08
N ILE A 169 -5.78 -7.69 -6.11
CA ILE A 169 -5.47 -9.08 -6.50
C ILE A 169 -4.26 -9.13 -7.45
N ALA A 170 -4.03 -8.06 -8.21
CA ALA A 170 -2.90 -7.92 -9.11
C ALA A 170 -1.59 -7.47 -8.42
N GLU A 171 -1.71 -6.74 -7.29
CA GLU A 171 -0.62 -6.55 -6.31
C GLU A 171 -0.22 -7.87 -5.66
#